data_AF-A0A5C8VAQ3-F1
#
_entry.id   AF-A0A5C8VAQ3-F1
#
_cell.length_a   1.000
_cell.length_b   1.000
_cell.length_c   1.000
_cell.angle_alpha   90.00
_cell.angle_beta   90.00
_cell.angle_gamma   90.00
#
_symmetry.space_group_name_H-M   'P 1'
#
loop_
_entity.id
_entity.type
_entity.pdbx_description
1 polymer ?
#
loop_
_entity_poly.entity_id
_entity_poly.type
_entity_poly.pdbx_seq_one_letter_code
_entity_poly.pdbx_strand_id
1 'polypeptide(L)'
;MRQSNQQLKKAPVPRMVPWKQALVTTLGVYPLLLFFEWLIKQILPVHLIDRRVTLLLVVLMIASTMVFLVMPLVIKLFGHWLFKKQ
;
A
#
# COMPACT_ATOMS: atom_id res chain seq x y z
N MET A 1 -16.68 23.42 -41.75
CA MET A 1 -15.67 22.68 -40.95
C MET A 1 -15.75 23.13 -39.48
N ARG A 2 -16.71 22.62 -38.69
CA ARG A 2 -17.03 23.13 -37.33
C ARG A 2 -17.43 22.05 -36.31
N GLN A 3 -16.97 20.81 -36.46
CA GLN A 3 -17.46 19.68 -35.63
C GLN A 3 -16.37 18.84 -34.92
N SER A 4 -15.11 19.27 -34.91
CA SER A 4 -14.03 18.55 -34.19
C SER A 4 -13.88 18.91 -32.71
N ASN A 5 -14.86 19.60 -32.11
CA ASN A 5 -14.89 19.92 -30.66
C ASN A 5 -15.87 19.03 -29.88
N GLN A 6 -16.23 17.86 -30.41
CA GLN A 6 -16.95 16.86 -29.62
C GLN A 6 -15.98 16.14 -28.69
N GLN A 7 -15.87 16.69 -27.49
CA GLN A 7 -15.89 15.91 -26.27
C GLN A 7 -14.90 14.75 -26.23
N LEU A 8 -13.64 15.06 -25.90
CA LEU A 8 -12.91 14.24 -24.94
C LEU A 8 -13.69 14.30 -23.62
N LYS A 9 -14.78 13.54 -23.57
CA LYS A 9 -15.58 13.24 -22.39
C LYS A 9 -14.60 12.51 -21.46
N LYS A 10 -13.81 13.26 -20.70
CA LYS A 10 -12.94 12.75 -19.65
C LYS A 10 -13.84 11.85 -18.82
N ALA A 11 -13.65 10.54 -18.93
CA ALA A 11 -14.30 9.60 -18.05
C ALA A 11 -14.10 10.15 -16.63
N PRO A 12 -15.17 10.25 -15.81
CA PRO A 12 -15.03 10.78 -14.47
C PRO A 12 -13.97 9.93 -13.78
N VAL A 13 -12.78 10.50 -13.56
CA VAL A 13 -11.70 9.80 -12.86
C VAL A 13 -12.31 9.42 -11.52
N PRO A 14 -12.39 8.12 -11.17
CA PRO A 14 -13.01 7.67 -9.94
C PRO A 14 -12.36 8.43 -8.79
N ARG A 15 -13.09 9.39 -8.22
CA ARG A 15 -12.52 10.29 -7.22
C ARG A 15 -12.54 9.52 -5.90
N MET A 16 -11.37 8.99 -5.52
CA MET A 16 -11.18 8.33 -4.23
C MET A 16 -11.64 9.27 -3.12
N VAL A 17 -12.41 8.72 -2.19
CA VAL A 17 -12.91 9.49 -1.05
C VAL A 17 -11.79 9.55 0.00
N PRO A 18 -11.26 10.75 0.35
CA PRO A 18 -10.02 10.87 1.13
C PRO A 18 -10.11 10.26 2.53
N TRP A 19 -11.27 10.32 3.20
CA TRP A 19 -11.45 9.68 4.51
C TRP A 19 -11.45 8.15 4.43
N LYS A 20 -11.98 7.58 3.33
CA LYS A 20 -11.93 6.13 3.10
C LYS A 20 -10.51 5.68 2.83
N GLN A 21 -9.75 6.48 2.08
CA GLN A 21 -8.34 6.22 1.84
C GLN A 21 -7.55 6.22 3.14
N ALA A 22 -7.73 7.24 4.00
CA ALA A 22 -7.06 7.31 5.30
C ALA A 22 -7.34 6.07 6.16
N LEU A 23 -8.62 5.66 6.28
CA LEU A 23 -9.01 4.46 7.01
C LEU A 23 -8.36 3.19 6.47
N VAL A 24 -8.34 3.02 5.14
CA VAL A 24 -7.73 1.86 4.49
C VAL A 24 -6.22 1.83 4.70
N THR A 25 -5.55 2.99 4.61
CA THR A 25 -4.11 3.07 4.93
C THR A 25 -3.85 2.77 6.40
N THR A 26 -4.64 3.31 7.34
CA THR A 26 -4.42 3.04 8.77
C THR A 26 -4.67 1.56 9.08
N LEU A 27 -5.76 0.97 8.57
CA LEU A 27 -6.08 -0.44 8.78
C LEU A 27 -5.12 -1.39 8.05
N GLY A 28 -4.54 -0.99 6.92
CA GLY A 28 -3.56 -1.79 6.20
C GLY A 28 -2.15 -1.71 6.80
N VAL A 29 -1.72 -0.50 7.18
CA VAL A 29 -0.36 -0.23 7.65
C VAL A 29 -0.17 -0.68 9.10
N TYR A 30 -1.15 -0.47 9.97
CA TYR A 30 -1.02 -0.76 11.41
C TYR A 30 -0.79 -2.25 11.76
N PRO A 31 -1.60 -3.21 11.28
CA PRO A 31 -1.34 -4.63 11.54
C PRO A 31 -0.05 -5.10 10.88
N LEU A 32 0.35 -4.50 9.75
CA LEU A 32 1.59 -4.84 9.10
C LEU A 32 2.81 -4.40 9.91
N LEU A 33 2.77 -3.20 10.50
CA LEU A 33 3.80 -2.71 11.42
C LEU A 33 3.98 -3.65 12.61
N LEU A 34 2.88 -4.08 13.24
CA LEU A 34 2.92 -5.03 14.36
C LEU A 34 3.49 -6.39 13.93
N PHE A 35 3.07 -6.91 12.78
CA PHE A 35 3.58 -8.17 12.26
C PHE A 35 5.09 -8.10 11.98
N PHE A 36 5.57 -7.01 11.38
CA PHE A 36 6.99 -6.83 11.11
C PHE A 36 7.81 -6.63 12.38
N GLU A 37 7.32 -5.87 13.35
CA GLU A 37 8.01 -5.71 14.63
C GLU A 37 8.22 -7.06 15.31
N TRP A 38 7.19 -7.91 15.32
CA TRP A 38 7.26 -9.26 15.84
C TRP A 38 8.22 -10.15 15.02
N LEU A 39 8.11 -10.10 13.69
CA LEU A 39 8.96 -10.89 12.79
C LEU A 39 10.44 -10.52 12.91
N ILE A 40 10.76 -9.22 12.98
CA ILE A 40 12.14 -8.73 13.13
C ILE A 40 12.73 -9.19 14.46
N LYS A 41 11.96 -9.11 15.56
CA LYS A 41 12.39 -9.60 16.88
C LYS A 41 12.67 -11.11 16.88
N GLN A 42 11.97 -11.88 16.05
CA GLN A 42 12.11 -13.33 15.97
C GLN A 42 13.22 -13.79 15.01
N ILE A 43 13.35 -13.16 13.84
CA ILE A 43 14.28 -13.57 12.77
C ILE A 43 15.67 -12.97 12.95
N LEU A 44 15.79 -11.71 13.38
CA LEU A 44 17.09 -11.06 13.46
C LEU A 44 17.69 -11.18 14.86
N PRO A 45 18.83 -11.86 15.03
CA PRO A 45 19.67 -11.70 16.20
C PRO A 45 20.35 -10.32 16.10
N VAL A 46 19.61 -9.26 16.48
CA VAL A 46 20.02 -7.84 16.40
C VAL A 46 21.32 -7.56 17.17
N HIS A 47 21.75 -8.51 18.00
CA HIS A 47 22.98 -8.43 18.80
C HIS A 47 24.26 -8.77 18.00
N LEU A 48 24.18 -9.53 16.89
CA LEU A 48 25.37 -10.07 16.22
C LEU A 48 25.81 -9.29 14.98
N ILE A 49 24.93 -8.48 14.39
CA ILE A 49 25.18 -7.80 13.10
C ILE A 49 25.13 -6.29 13.30
N ASP A 50 26.07 -5.61 12.65
CA ASP A 50 26.20 -4.16 12.65
C ASP A 50 24.87 -3.46 12.32
N ARG A 51 24.46 -2.52 13.18
CA ARG A 51 23.08 -1.98 13.23
C ARG A 51 22.62 -1.39 11.90
N ARG A 52 23.55 -0.84 11.12
CA ARG A 52 23.28 -0.20 9.81
C ARG A 52 22.92 -1.22 8.73
N VAL A 53 23.61 -2.36 8.71
CA VAL A 53 23.37 -3.44 7.74
C VAL A 53 22.04 -4.13 8.03
N THR A 54 21.79 -4.41 9.31
CA THR A 54 20.52 -4.91 9.82
C THR A 54 19.35 -4.02 9.38
N LEU A 55 19.46 -2.70 9.55
CA LEU A 55 18.42 -1.75 9.12
C LEU A 55 18.18 -1.79 7.60
N LEU A 56 19.23 -1.81 6.78
CA LEU A 56 19.08 -1.88 5.33
C LEU A 56 18.35 -3.15 4.89
N LEU A 57 18.72 -4.30 5.45
CA LEU A 57 18.12 -5.59 5.11
C LEU A 57 16.66 -5.65 5.55
N VAL A 58 16.35 -5.13 6.74
CA VAL A 58 14.98 -5.02 7.25
C VAL A 58 14.13 -4.12 6.37
N VAL A 59 14.62 -2.92 6.01
CA VAL A 59 13.89 -2.00 5.13
C VAL A 59 13.62 -2.64 3.77
N LEU A 60 14.61 -3.37 3.22
CA LEU A 60 14.46 -4.07 1.95
C LEU A 60 13.38 -5.16 2.03
N MET A 61 13.40 -5.99 3.08
CA MET A 61 12.38 -7.01 3.31
C MET A 61 10.97 -6.42 3.48
N ILE A 62 10.84 -5.34 4.27
CA ILE A 62 9.56 -4.64 4.46
C ILE A 62 9.05 -4.10 3.13
N ALA A 63 9.91 -3.42 2.36
CA ALA A 63 9.53 -2.81 1.09
C ALA A 63 9.08 -3.88 0.08
N SER A 64 9.81 -4.98 -0.07
CA SER A 64 9.43 -6.08 -0.96
C SER A 64 8.10 -6.72 -0.55
N THR A 65 7.88 -6.90 0.75
CA THR A 65 6.63 -7.49 1.26
C THR A 65 5.44 -6.54 1.09
N MET A 66 5.64 -5.24 1.28
CA MET A 66 4.64 -4.22 0.99
C MET A 66 4.18 -4.28 -0.48
N VAL A 67 5.13 -4.40 -1.41
CA VAL A 67 4.81 -4.45 -2.85
C VAL A 67 4.17 -5.79 -3.24
N PHE A 68 4.65 -6.92 -2.73
CA PHE A 68 4.17 -8.24 -3.16
C PHE A 68 2.92 -8.73 -2.43
N LEU A 69 2.78 -8.43 -1.14
CA LEU A 69 1.69 -8.96 -0.31
C LEU A 69 0.62 -7.89 -0.06
N VAL A 70 1.03 -6.67 0.29
CA VAL A 70 0.09 -5.64 0.74
C VAL A 70 -0.65 -5.01 -0.42
N MET A 71 0.03 -4.64 -1.50
CA MET A 71 -0.63 -4.11 -2.70
C MET A 71 -1.79 -5.00 -3.20
N PRO A 72 -1.59 -6.31 -3.49
CA PRO A 72 -2.69 -7.14 -3.97
C PRO A 72 -3.77 -7.36 -2.91
N LEU A 73 -3.41 -7.43 -1.63
CA LEU A 73 -4.37 -7.64 -0.55
C LEU A 73 -5.25 -6.41 -0.33
N VAL A 74 -4.67 -5.20 -0.38
CA VAL A 74 -5.41 -3.93 -0.34
C VAL A 74 -6.33 -3.79 -1.55
N ILE A 75 -5.84 -4.10 -2.75
CA ILE A 75 -6.68 -4.06 -3.97
C ILE A 75 -7.79 -5.13 -3.90
N LYS A 76 -7.55 -6.31 -3.34
CA LYS A 76 -8.55 -7.38 -3.25
C LYS A 76 -9.63 -7.10 -2.19
N LEU A 77 -9.25 -6.61 -1.00
CA LEU A 77 -10.19 -6.30 0.07
C LEU A 77 -10.93 -4.99 -0.16
N PHE A 78 -10.22 -3.95 -0.58
CA PHE A 78 -10.79 -2.62 -0.68
C PHE A 78 -11.03 -2.17 -2.11
N GLY A 79 -10.53 -2.86 -3.14
CA GLY A 79 -10.75 -2.44 -4.54
C GLY A 79 -12.22 -2.28 -4.90
N HIS A 80 -13.08 -3.22 -4.47
CA HIS A 80 -14.53 -3.13 -4.74
C HIS A 80 -15.24 -2.03 -3.93
N TRP A 81 -14.73 -1.69 -2.74
CA TRP A 81 -15.32 -0.69 -1.83
C TRP A 81 -14.78 0.74 -2.05
N LEU A 82 -13.54 0.84 -2.51
CA LEU A 82 -12.77 2.07 -2.75
C LEU A 82 -13.02 2.60 -4.17
N PHE A 83 -13.09 1.71 -5.16
CA PHE A 83 -13.59 2.02 -6.49
C PHE A 83 -15.09 1.75 -6.52
N LYS A 84 -15.88 2.74 -6.11
CA LYS A 84 -17.33 2.72 -6.35
C LYS A 84 -17.52 2.61 -7.87
N LYS A 85 -17.90 1.41 -8.35
CA LYS A 85 -18.34 1.17 -9.73
C LYS A 85 -19.48 2.16 -10.00
N GLN A 86 -19.24 3.14 -10.85
CA GLN A 86 -20.32 3.87 -11.51
C GLN A 86 -20.84 2.98 -12.65
#